data_AF-B1X2T7-F1
#
_entry.id   AF-B1X2T7-F1
#
_cell.length_a   1.000
_cell.length_b   1.000
_cell.length_c   1.000
_cell.angle_alpha   90.00
_cell.angle_beta   90.00
_cell.angle_gamma   90.00
#
_symmetry.space_group_name_H-M   'P 1'
#
loop_
_entity.id
_entity.type
_entity.pdbx_description
1 polymer ?
#
loop_
_entity_poly.entity_id
_entity_poly.type
_entity_poly.pdbx_seq_one_letter_code
_entity_poly.pdbx_strand_id
1 'polypeptide(L)'
;MVLGDLSLMLFNQIQEPRIIEKFRSIERSILDKKDFIATQSTNQFFEQAIPKAKQEIQEKITDYQLYLLQYRRILSNSLYFLEIKADEEIYHKIGVTTRDLEQRIPEIKRDLAQYFSSVSIKGLGFWPHRGNVEYYFKHRYRKYNHRIGSLSKYFKFDNIKSVLRDLRRMKPKVLCDLEEIRFAVREKEILDNKPLDKVLLSLYIKHGMEKTKSFGFHVGRPKETESHEHFLAKPKNQAIATVLKKGYSIRRTAKQLGVAINTVRKVKAILEP
;
A
#
# COMPACT_ATOMS: atom_id res chain seq x y z
N MET A 1 3.85 26.88 -19.59
CA MET A 1 4.95 25.98 -20.00
C MET A 1 4.38 24.99 -21.00
N VAL A 2 4.82 25.02 -22.26
CA VAL A 2 4.34 24.09 -23.28
C VAL A 2 5.00 22.73 -23.03
N LEU A 3 4.27 21.65 -23.20
CA LEU A 3 4.80 20.30 -23.05
C LEU A 3 5.93 20.13 -24.09
N GLY A 4 7.13 19.71 -23.66
CA GLY A 4 8.28 19.49 -24.55
C GLY A 4 9.39 20.54 -24.53
N ASP A 5 9.22 21.67 -23.84
CA ASP A 5 10.23 22.76 -23.83
C ASP A 5 11.44 22.48 -22.94
N LEU A 6 11.27 21.68 -21.89
CA LEU A 6 12.34 21.36 -20.94
C LEU A 6 13.39 20.45 -21.57
N SER A 7 14.67 20.72 -21.25
CA SER A 7 15.73 19.74 -21.49
C SER A 7 15.43 18.43 -20.75
N LEU A 8 15.98 17.32 -21.22
CA LEU A 8 15.76 16.02 -20.57
C LEU A 8 16.29 16.00 -19.13
N MET A 9 17.36 16.76 -18.85
CA MET A 9 17.86 16.98 -17.50
C MET A 9 16.82 17.65 -16.60
N LEU A 10 16.24 18.77 -17.05
CA LEU A 10 15.24 19.51 -16.28
C LEU A 10 13.94 18.71 -16.12
N PHE A 11 13.54 17.98 -17.15
CA PHE A 11 12.40 17.05 -17.07
C PHE A 11 12.59 16.05 -15.94
N ASN A 12 13.76 15.38 -15.86
CA ASN A 12 14.02 14.42 -14.79
C ASN A 12 14.03 15.08 -13.40
N GLN A 13 14.61 16.28 -13.29
CA GLN A 13 14.63 17.05 -12.02
C GLN A 13 13.23 17.42 -11.52
N ILE A 14 12.26 17.57 -12.42
CA ILE A 14 10.88 17.91 -12.06
C ILE A 14 10.01 16.66 -11.88
N GLN A 15 10.16 15.68 -12.76
CA GLN A 15 9.25 14.53 -12.80
C GLN A 15 9.47 13.57 -11.63
N GLU A 16 10.72 13.28 -11.25
CA GLU A 16 11.00 12.36 -10.15
C GLU A 16 10.43 12.85 -8.81
N PRO A 17 10.70 14.10 -8.36
CA PRO A 17 10.12 14.60 -7.11
C PRO A 17 8.59 14.57 -7.11
N ARG A 18 7.95 14.87 -8.25
CA ARG A 18 6.49 14.83 -8.38
C ARG A 18 5.92 13.43 -8.23
N ILE A 19 6.60 12.40 -8.76
CA ILE A 19 6.20 11.01 -8.56
C ILE A 19 6.27 10.65 -7.08
N ILE A 20 7.37 11.00 -6.42
CA ILE A 20 7.59 10.72 -4.99
C ILE A 20 6.57 11.48 -4.12
N GLU A 21 6.31 12.74 -4.43
CA GLU A 21 5.32 13.55 -3.73
C GLU A 21 3.90 12.98 -3.87
N LYS A 22 3.53 12.57 -5.10
CA LYS A 22 2.24 11.92 -5.33
C LYS A 22 2.11 10.63 -4.55
N PHE A 23 3.18 9.84 -4.49
CA PHE A 23 3.23 8.61 -3.69
C PHE A 23 2.98 8.88 -2.20
N ARG A 24 3.70 9.84 -1.62
CA ARG A 24 3.53 10.27 -0.22
C ARG A 24 2.13 10.83 0.06
N SER A 25 1.54 11.52 -0.92
CA SER A 25 0.17 12.05 -0.80
C SER A 25 -0.86 10.92 -0.71
N ILE A 26 -0.74 9.87 -1.53
CA ILE A 26 -1.64 8.71 -1.48
C ILE A 26 -1.45 7.97 -0.14
N GLU A 27 -0.20 7.76 0.27
CA GLU A 27 0.13 7.15 1.56
C GLU A 27 -0.51 7.89 2.75
N ARG A 28 -0.32 9.21 2.86
CA ARG A 28 -0.94 10.01 3.92
C ARG A 28 -2.45 9.88 3.90
N SER A 29 -3.06 9.98 2.73
CA SER A 29 -4.51 9.83 2.59
C SER A 29 -5.04 8.47 3.06
N ILE A 30 -4.25 7.40 2.96
CA ILE A 30 -4.63 6.08 3.50
C ILE A 30 -4.56 6.10 5.03
N LEU A 31 -3.48 6.64 5.59
CA LEU A 31 -3.25 6.69 7.03
C LEU A 31 -4.28 7.57 7.73
N ASP A 32 -4.52 8.78 7.21
CA ASP A 32 -5.50 9.71 7.76
C ASP A 32 -6.91 9.08 7.82
N LYS A 33 -7.26 8.26 6.83
CA LYS A 33 -8.54 7.52 6.81
C LYS A 33 -8.57 6.34 7.79
N LYS A 34 -7.45 5.61 7.94
CA LYS A 34 -7.33 4.55 8.95
C LYS A 34 -7.50 5.15 10.36
N ASP A 35 -6.85 6.28 10.61
CA ASP A 35 -6.95 7.01 11.88
C ASP A 35 -8.37 7.56 12.10
N PHE A 36 -8.99 8.12 11.06
CA PHE A 36 -10.40 8.53 11.11
C PHE A 36 -11.30 7.38 11.55
N ILE A 37 -11.21 6.20 10.92
CA ILE A 37 -12.02 5.02 11.30
C ILE A 37 -11.81 4.65 12.76
N ALA A 38 -10.55 4.65 13.25
CA ALA A 38 -10.24 4.29 14.62
C ALA A 38 -10.93 5.18 15.66
N THR A 39 -11.26 6.42 15.30
CA THR A 39 -11.93 7.38 16.21
C THR A 39 -13.47 7.31 16.19
N GLN A 40 -14.09 6.62 15.23
CA GLN A 40 -15.55 6.68 14.98
C GLN A 40 -16.40 5.74 15.86
N SER A 41 -16.10 5.64 17.15
CA SER A 41 -16.68 4.61 18.02
C SER A 41 -18.13 4.83 18.50
N THR A 42 -18.79 5.93 18.14
CA THR A 42 -20.09 6.35 18.69
C THR A 42 -20.99 7.12 17.70
N ASN A 43 -20.70 7.06 16.40
CA ASN A 43 -21.42 7.89 15.42
C ASN A 43 -22.77 7.25 15.02
N GLN A 44 -23.83 8.05 14.97
CA GLN A 44 -25.17 7.62 14.51
C GLN A 44 -25.16 7.12 13.06
N PHE A 45 -24.16 7.52 12.27
CA PHE A 45 -23.97 7.06 10.89
C PHE A 45 -23.02 5.85 10.76
N PHE A 46 -22.68 5.16 11.86
CA PHE A 46 -21.69 4.07 11.88
C PHE A 46 -21.91 3.00 10.79
N GLU A 47 -23.15 2.54 10.63
CA GLU A 47 -23.51 1.49 9.66
C GLU A 47 -23.28 1.89 8.20
N GLN A 48 -23.27 3.20 7.88
CA GLN A 48 -23.02 3.73 6.53
C GLN A 48 -21.59 4.26 6.35
N ALA A 49 -21.04 4.90 7.38
CA ALA A 49 -19.74 5.55 7.35
C ALA A 49 -18.59 4.54 7.29
N ILE A 50 -18.67 3.42 8.03
CA ILE A 50 -17.59 2.43 8.10
C ILE A 50 -17.41 1.66 6.78
N PRO A 51 -18.47 1.11 6.14
CA PRO A 51 -18.32 0.44 4.85
C PRO A 51 -17.79 1.39 3.76
N LYS A 52 -18.30 2.63 3.72
CA LYS A 52 -17.83 3.65 2.78
C LYS A 52 -16.35 3.97 3.00
N ALA A 53 -15.94 4.25 4.23
CA ALA A 53 -14.53 4.54 4.54
C ALA A 53 -13.62 3.35 4.21
N LYS A 54 -14.08 2.11 4.44
CA LYS A 54 -13.35 0.89 4.06
C LYS A 54 -13.16 0.78 2.55
N GLN A 55 -14.23 1.01 1.77
CA GLN A 55 -14.15 1.00 0.31
C GLN A 55 -13.15 2.06 -0.18
N GLU A 56 -13.25 3.28 0.33
CA GLU A 56 -12.36 4.36 -0.06
C GLU A 56 -10.88 4.06 0.29
N ILE A 57 -10.62 3.39 1.42
CA ILE A 57 -9.27 2.92 1.77
C ILE A 57 -8.78 1.88 0.77
N GLN A 58 -9.63 0.92 0.36
CA GLN A 58 -9.27 -0.10 -0.63
C GLN A 58 -8.95 0.51 -1.99
N GLU A 59 -9.74 1.49 -2.45
CA GLU A 59 -9.48 2.24 -3.67
C GLU A 59 -8.12 2.95 -3.61
N LYS A 60 -7.82 3.61 -2.47
CA LYS A 60 -6.52 4.28 -2.28
C LYS A 60 -5.34 3.32 -2.20
N ILE A 61 -5.51 2.14 -1.60
CA ILE A 61 -4.50 1.07 -1.61
C ILE A 61 -4.26 0.60 -3.04
N THR A 62 -5.31 0.47 -3.85
CA THR A 62 -5.20 0.09 -5.26
C THR A 62 -4.44 1.15 -6.05
N ASP A 63 -4.79 2.43 -5.89
CA ASP A 63 -4.06 3.56 -6.47
C ASP A 63 -2.57 3.50 -6.09
N TYR A 64 -2.27 3.27 -4.81
CA TYR A 64 -0.91 3.17 -4.29
C TYR A 64 -0.13 2.04 -4.97
N GLN A 65 -0.72 0.85 -5.08
CA GLN A 65 -0.11 -0.30 -5.74
C GLN A 65 0.16 -0.05 -7.23
N LEU A 66 -0.81 0.52 -7.94
CA LEU A 66 -0.66 0.87 -9.36
C LEU A 66 0.48 1.88 -9.56
N TYR A 67 0.54 2.93 -8.73
CA TYR A 67 1.64 3.90 -8.77
C TYR A 67 2.99 3.26 -8.46
N LEU A 68 3.06 2.38 -7.46
CA LEU A 68 4.29 1.68 -7.10
C LEU A 68 4.78 0.79 -8.24
N LEU A 69 3.90 0.01 -8.85
CA LEU A 69 4.21 -0.86 -9.99
C LEU A 69 4.68 -0.04 -11.19
N GLN A 70 4.01 1.08 -11.48
CA GLN A 70 4.42 1.96 -12.57
C GLN A 70 5.80 2.59 -12.32
N TYR A 71 6.09 2.97 -11.07
CA TYR A 71 7.41 3.50 -10.71
C TYR A 71 8.50 2.43 -10.77
N ARG A 72 8.25 1.23 -10.22
CA ARG A 72 9.13 0.07 -10.37
C ARG A 72 9.41 -0.24 -11.84
N ARG A 73 8.39 -0.18 -12.70
CA ARG A 73 8.55 -0.35 -14.15
C ARG A 73 9.44 0.72 -14.77
N ILE A 74 9.33 1.98 -14.36
CA ILE A 74 10.22 3.05 -14.84
C ILE A 74 11.67 2.72 -14.46
N LEU A 75 11.90 2.32 -13.21
CA LEU A 75 13.23 2.01 -12.70
C LEU A 75 13.79 0.72 -13.28
N SER A 76 12.99 -0.31 -13.52
CA SER A 76 13.46 -1.57 -14.11
C SER A 76 13.84 -1.43 -15.59
N ASN A 77 13.47 -0.33 -16.24
CA ASN A 77 13.74 -0.08 -17.64
C ASN A 77 14.92 0.87 -17.84
N SER A 78 15.81 0.48 -18.74
CA SER A 78 16.92 1.29 -19.24
C SER A 78 16.53 1.93 -20.56
N LEU A 79 16.84 3.22 -20.70
CA LEU A 79 16.70 3.94 -21.97
C LEU A 79 17.91 3.62 -22.85
N TYR A 80 17.68 3.37 -24.13
CA TYR A 80 18.76 3.25 -25.12
C TYR A 80 18.53 4.20 -26.29
N PHE A 81 19.62 4.62 -26.91
CA PHE A 81 19.61 5.41 -28.13
C PHE A 81 20.57 4.80 -29.15
N LEU A 82 20.07 4.57 -30.36
CA LEU A 82 20.78 3.88 -31.43
C LEU A 82 20.91 4.77 -32.66
N GLU A 83 22.03 4.61 -33.35
CA GLU A 83 22.20 4.97 -34.76
C GLU A 83 21.94 3.73 -35.60
N ILE A 84 21.20 3.90 -36.68
CA ILE A 84 20.80 2.84 -37.59
C ILE A 84 21.14 3.32 -39.00
N LYS A 85 22.14 2.69 -39.61
CA LYS A 85 22.45 2.87 -41.02
C LYS A 85 21.69 1.80 -41.79
N ALA A 86 20.72 2.22 -42.57
CA ALA A 86 19.91 1.31 -43.37
C ALA A 86 19.98 1.76 -44.82
N ASP A 87 20.56 0.93 -45.67
CA ASP A 87 20.94 1.27 -47.04
C ASP A 87 21.78 2.57 -47.07
N GLU A 88 21.34 3.62 -47.78
CA GLU A 88 22.04 4.91 -47.86
C GLU A 88 21.58 5.93 -46.80
N GLU A 89 20.69 5.52 -45.90
CA GLU A 89 20.00 6.41 -44.98
C GLU A 89 20.41 6.19 -43.52
N ILE A 90 20.37 7.27 -42.74
CA ILE A 90 20.68 7.24 -41.30
C ILE A 90 19.44 7.57 -40.49
N TYR A 91 19.04 6.61 -39.67
CA TYR A 91 17.95 6.73 -38.72
C TYR A 91 18.48 6.66 -37.30
N HIS A 92 17.70 7.20 -36.37
CA HIS A 92 17.95 7.08 -34.95
C HIS A 92 16.76 6.47 -34.25
N LYS A 93 17.00 5.62 -33.26
CA LYS A 93 15.94 4.99 -32.48
C LYS A 93 16.15 5.25 -31.00
N ILE A 94 15.10 5.73 -30.35
CA ILE A 94 14.98 5.77 -28.90
C ILE A 94 14.06 4.64 -28.45
N GLY A 95 14.40 3.99 -27.34
CA GLY A 95 13.51 3.00 -26.74
C GLY A 95 13.91 2.67 -25.31
N VAL A 96 13.08 1.85 -24.67
CA VAL A 96 13.34 1.30 -23.35
C VAL A 96 13.42 -0.22 -23.40
N THR A 97 14.19 -0.80 -22.49
CA THR A 97 14.39 -2.24 -22.38
C THR A 97 14.69 -2.62 -20.93
N THR A 98 14.22 -3.79 -20.51
CA THR A 98 14.68 -4.46 -19.27
C THR A 98 15.87 -5.39 -19.53
N ARG A 99 16.18 -5.66 -20.81
CA ARG A 99 17.24 -6.56 -21.29
C ARG A 99 18.45 -5.77 -21.75
N ASP A 100 19.59 -6.44 -21.81
CA ASP A 100 20.83 -5.85 -22.34
C ASP A 100 20.70 -5.44 -23.81
N LEU A 101 21.48 -4.43 -24.18
CA LEU A 101 21.43 -3.86 -25.52
C LEU A 101 21.82 -4.90 -26.59
N GLU A 102 22.75 -5.79 -26.27
CA GLU A 102 23.21 -6.87 -27.15
C GLU A 102 22.08 -7.84 -27.52
N GLN A 103 21.13 -8.10 -26.61
CA GLN A 103 19.96 -8.93 -26.88
C GLN A 103 18.89 -8.16 -27.67
N ARG A 104 18.80 -6.85 -27.47
CA ARG A 104 17.78 -6.01 -28.10
C ARG A 104 18.10 -5.65 -29.55
N ILE A 105 19.38 -5.48 -29.90
CA ILE A 105 19.82 -5.11 -31.26
C ILE A 105 19.38 -6.14 -32.33
N PRO A 106 19.56 -7.47 -32.15
CA PRO A 106 19.13 -8.47 -33.12
C PRO A 106 17.62 -8.45 -33.41
N GLU A 107 16.79 -8.16 -32.41
CA GLU A 107 15.34 -7.99 -32.62
C GLU A 107 15.04 -6.79 -33.51
N ILE A 108 15.68 -5.66 -33.24
CA ILE A 108 15.50 -4.45 -34.03
C ILE A 108 15.99 -4.68 -35.48
N LYS A 109 17.09 -5.42 -35.66
CA LYS A 109 17.55 -5.80 -37.01
C LYS A 109 16.51 -6.66 -37.74
N ARG A 110 15.93 -7.67 -37.08
CA ARG A 110 14.87 -8.50 -37.66
C ARG A 110 13.64 -7.67 -38.07
N ASP A 111 13.22 -6.74 -37.20
CA ASP A 111 12.10 -5.85 -37.50
C ASP A 111 12.35 -4.96 -38.73
N LEU A 112 13.61 -4.56 -38.96
CA LEU A 112 14.00 -3.68 -40.06
C LEU A 112 14.30 -4.41 -41.37
N ALA A 113 14.64 -5.69 -41.31
CA ALA A 113 15.00 -6.50 -42.49
C ALA A 113 13.87 -6.62 -43.51
N GLN A 114 12.61 -6.41 -43.11
CA GLN A 114 11.47 -6.38 -44.02
C GLN A 114 11.36 -5.08 -44.84
N TYR A 115 12.10 -4.02 -44.47
CA TYR A 115 12.01 -2.69 -45.08
C TYR A 115 13.29 -2.27 -45.80
N PHE A 116 14.43 -2.86 -45.46
CA PHE A 116 15.75 -2.45 -45.97
C PHE A 116 16.59 -3.68 -46.31
N SER A 117 17.43 -3.56 -47.33
CA SER A 117 18.31 -4.65 -47.77
C SER A 117 19.52 -4.81 -46.85
N SER A 118 20.04 -3.70 -46.33
CA SER A 118 21.20 -3.68 -45.43
C SER A 118 20.90 -2.87 -44.17
N VAL A 119 21.25 -3.41 -43.00
CA VAL A 119 21.02 -2.74 -41.71
C VAL A 119 22.20 -2.92 -40.77
N SER A 120 22.84 -1.80 -40.41
CA SER A 120 23.85 -1.72 -39.36
C SER A 120 23.36 -0.87 -38.20
N ILE A 121 23.56 -1.33 -36.98
CA ILE A 121 23.07 -0.67 -35.75
C ILE A 121 24.24 -0.44 -34.82
N LYS A 122 24.37 0.80 -34.33
CA LYS A 122 25.37 1.22 -33.36
C LYS A 122 24.70 1.81 -32.13
N GLY A 123 25.12 1.36 -30.95
CA GLY A 123 24.72 1.98 -29.68
C GLY A 123 25.35 3.36 -29.52
N LEU A 124 24.54 4.40 -29.35
CA LEU A 124 25.01 5.76 -29.06
C LEU A 124 24.95 6.11 -27.57
N GLY A 125 24.10 5.42 -26.82
CA GLY A 125 24.03 5.56 -25.37
C GLY A 125 23.02 4.63 -24.72
N PHE A 126 23.23 4.41 -23.42
CA PHE A 126 22.43 3.56 -22.56
C PHE A 126 22.33 4.22 -21.18
N TRP A 127 21.13 4.40 -20.66
CA TRP A 127 20.87 5.07 -19.39
C TRP A 127 19.98 4.18 -18.51
N PRO A 128 20.57 3.49 -17.53
CA PRO A 128 19.82 2.68 -16.56
C PRO A 128 18.76 3.49 -15.80
N HIS A 129 17.64 2.85 -15.51
CA HIS A 129 16.55 3.41 -14.69
C HIS A 129 15.96 4.72 -15.24
N ARG A 130 15.98 4.89 -16.57
CA ARG A 130 15.44 6.06 -17.30
C ARG A 130 14.23 5.72 -18.18
N GLY A 131 13.45 4.71 -17.79
CA GLY A 131 12.25 4.30 -18.53
C GLY A 131 11.20 5.40 -18.73
N ASN A 132 11.19 6.42 -17.86
CA ASN A 132 10.32 7.59 -17.92
C ASN A 132 10.60 8.53 -19.11
N VAL A 133 11.79 8.49 -19.69
CA VAL A 133 12.26 9.50 -20.65
C VAL A 133 11.69 9.29 -22.06
N GLU A 134 11.43 8.05 -22.48
CA GLU A 134 11.07 7.72 -23.87
C GLU A 134 9.86 8.53 -24.36
N TYR A 135 8.79 8.60 -23.58
CA TYR A 135 7.58 9.30 -23.97
C TYR A 135 7.83 10.81 -24.14
N TYR A 136 8.54 11.41 -23.19
CA TYR A 136 8.88 12.84 -23.23
C TYR A 136 9.83 13.16 -24.40
N PHE A 137 10.81 12.29 -24.67
CA PHE A 137 11.70 12.41 -25.81
C PHE A 137 10.92 12.42 -27.13
N LYS A 138 10.00 11.46 -27.31
CA LYS A 138 9.15 11.39 -28.51
C LYS A 138 8.33 12.66 -28.72
N HIS A 139 7.85 13.27 -27.64
CA HIS A 139 7.10 14.52 -27.70
C HIS A 139 8.01 15.69 -28.08
N ARG A 140 9.13 15.88 -27.38
CA ARG A 140 10.11 16.95 -27.61
C ARG A 140 10.69 16.93 -29.03
N TYR A 141 10.98 15.75 -29.54
CA TYR A 141 11.58 15.55 -30.86
C TYR A 141 10.55 15.10 -31.92
N ARG A 142 9.26 15.35 -31.70
CA ARG A 142 8.18 14.88 -32.58
C ARG A 142 8.36 15.29 -34.04
N LYS A 143 8.87 16.50 -34.31
CA LYS A 143 9.11 17.01 -35.67
C LYS A 143 10.13 16.20 -36.47
N TYR A 144 11.00 15.45 -35.79
CA TYR A 144 12.01 14.58 -36.40
C TYR A 144 11.55 13.14 -36.50
N ASN A 145 10.35 12.80 -36.01
CA ASN A 145 9.83 11.45 -36.05
C ASN A 145 9.62 11.03 -37.51
N HIS A 146 10.20 9.90 -37.87
CA HIS A 146 10.09 9.30 -39.18
C HIS A 146 9.51 7.89 -39.03
N ARG A 147 8.42 7.62 -39.74
CA ARG A 147 7.71 6.34 -39.67
C ARG A 147 8.25 5.40 -40.75
N ILE A 148 8.58 4.17 -40.36
CA ILE A 148 9.03 3.10 -41.27
C ILE A 148 7.96 2.00 -41.22
N GLY A 149 7.03 2.02 -42.18
CA GLY A 149 5.86 1.12 -42.16
C GLY A 149 5.03 1.26 -40.88
N SER A 150 4.94 0.20 -40.06
CA SER A 150 4.25 0.22 -38.76
C SER A 150 5.11 0.81 -37.63
N LEU A 151 6.41 0.98 -37.85
CA LEU A 151 7.40 1.37 -36.84
C LEU A 151 7.45 2.89 -36.66
N SER A 152 7.12 3.39 -35.46
CA SER A 152 6.90 4.83 -35.17
C SER A 152 7.91 5.48 -34.19
N LYS A 153 9.00 4.77 -33.88
CA LYS A 153 10.02 5.21 -32.90
C LYS A 153 11.37 5.52 -33.56
N TYR A 154 11.35 5.93 -34.82
CA TYR A 154 12.54 6.24 -35.63
C TYR A 154 12.58 7.73 -35.92
N PHE A 155 13.77 8.28 -36.08
CA PHE A 155 13.98 9.72 -36.20
C PHE A 155 15.06 10.03 -37.23
N LYS A 156 14.86 11.09 -38.01
CA LYS A 156 15.89 11.72 -38.84
C LYS A 156 16.23 13.08 -38.25
N PHE A 157 17.47 13.27 -37.83
CA PHE A 157 17.93 14.50 -37.18
C PHE A 157 18.94 15.21 -38.07
N ASP A 158 18.72 16.49 -38.32
CA ASP A 158 19.69 17.33 -39.05
C ASP A 158 20.98 17.51 -38.22
N ASN A 159 20.84 17.59 -36.90
CA ASN A 159 21.95 17.77 -35.97
C ASN A 159 21.84 16.81 -34.78
N ILE A 160 22.44 15.63 -34.92
CA ILE A 160 22.48 14.61 -33.86
C ILE A 160 23.25 15.06 -32.61
N LYS A 161 24.20 15.98 -32.74
CA LYS A 161 25.04 16.44 -31.62
C LYS A 161 24.22 17.16 -30.55
N SER A 162 23.19 17.90 -30.94
CA SER A 162 22.30 18.60 -30.00
C SER A 162 21.48 17.61 -29.17
N VAL A 163 20.95 16.56 -29.82
CA VAL A 163 20.17 15.48 -29.18
C VAL A 163 21.05 14.68 -28.21
N LEU A 164 22.26 14.29 -28.63
CA LEU A 164 23.21 13.59 -27.78
C LEU A 164 23.64 14.44 -26.58
N ARG A 165 23.81 15.76 -26.76
CA ARG A 165 24.10 16.68 -25.65
C ARG A 165 22.96 16.70 -24.64
N ASP A 166 21.71 16.73 -25.09
CA ASP A 166 20.53 16.71 -24.22
C ASP A 166 20.45 15.40 -23.42
N LEU A 167 20.63 14.27 -24.08
CA LEU A 167 20.65 12.94 -23.45
C LEU A 167 21.80 12.78 -22.45
N ARG A 168 23.02 13.20 -22.81
CA ARG A 168 24.21 13.06 -21.95
C ARG A 168 24.21 13.97 -20.73
N ARG A 169 23.45 15.07 -20.76
CA ARG A 169 23.27 15.96 -19.60
C ARG A 169 22.34 15.40 -18.52
N MET A 170 21.60 14.33 -18.82
CA MET A 170 20.83 13.63 -17.80
C MET A 170 21.78 13.07 -16.74
N LYS A 171 21.56 13.40 -15.48
CA LYS A 171 22.29 12.78 -14.38
C LYS A 171 22.00 11.27 -14.35
N PRO A 172 22.98 10.40 -14.06
CA PRO A 172 22.71 9.00 -13.77
C PRO A 172 21.66 8.86 -12.67
N LYS A 173 20.74 7.90 -12.79
CA LYS A 173 19.85 7.53 -11.69
C LYS A 173 20.58 6.48 -10.86
N VAL A 174 20.88 6.82 -9.62
CA VAL A 174 21.38 5.86 -8.63
C VAL A 174 20.17 5.38 -7.85
N LEU A 175 19.97 4.07 -7.82
CA LEU A 175 19.02 3.45 -6.90
C LEU A 175 19.72 3.44 -5.54
N CYS A 176 19.19 4.17 -4.56
CA CYS A 176 19.69 4.05 -3.20
C CYS A 176 18.98 2.87 -2.53
N ASP A 177 19.73 1.98 -1.88
CA ASP A 177 19.19 0.86 -1.10
C ASP A 177 18.12 1.30 -0.09
N LEU A 178 18.25 2.54 0.43
CA LEU A 178 17.27 3.14 1.32
C LEU A 178 15.91 3.40 0.66
N GLU A 179 15.84 3.69 -0.64
CA GLU A 179 14.56 3.88 -1.34
C GLU A 179 13.84 2.54 -1.47
N GLU A 180 14.52 1.50 -1.96
CA GLU A 180 13.92 0.16 -2.13
C GLU A 180 13.51 -0.47 -0.79
N ILE A 181 14.37 -0.39 0.24
CA ILE A 181 14.07 -0.92 1.57
C ILE A 181 12.92 -0.14 2.22
N ARG A 182 12.91 1.20 2.14
CA ARG A 182 11.82 2.01 2.71
C ARG A 182 10.50 1.74 1.99
N PHE A 183 10.50 1.58 0.67
CA PHE A 183 9.28 1.19 -0.05
C PHE A 183 8.80 -0.18 0.39
N ALA A 184 9.67 -1.18 0.55
CA ALA A 184 9.29 -2.53 0.94
C ALA A 184 8.67 -2.61 2.36
N VAL A 185 9.31 -1.95 3.35
CA VAL A 185 8.77 -1.92 4.73
C VAL A 185 7.43 -1.19 4.77
N ARG A 186 7.35 -0.03 4.11
CA ARG A 186 6.14 0.80 4.17
C ARG A 186 4.99 0.26 3.33
N GLU A 187 5.29 -0.37 2.19
CA GLU A 187 4.33 -1.14 1.42
C GLU A 187 3.71 -2.24 2.29
N LYS A 188 4.53 -3.00 3.03
CA LYS A 188 4.01 -4.02 3.94
C LYS A 188 3.07 -3.44 5.00
N GLU A 189 3.38 -2.29 5.59
CA GLU A 189 2.50 -1.62 6.57
C GLU A 189 1.20 -1.08 5.97
N ILE A 190 1.25 -0.55 4.75
CA ILE A 190 0.06 -0.03 4.05
C ILE A 190 -0.85 -1.19 3.63
N LEU A 191 -0.26 -2.27 3.13
CA LEU A 191 -0.97 -3.46 2.63
C LEU A 191 -1.45 -4.39 3.75
N ASP A 192 -0.76 -4.46 4.89
CA ASP A 192 -1.20 -5.25 6.03
C ASP A 192 -2.36 -4.53 6.75
N ASN A 193 -3.58 -5.01 6.50
CA ASN A 193 -4.80 -4.48 7.11
C ASN A 193 -5.13 -5.09 8.47
N LYS A 194 -4.30 -6.00 9.02
CA LYS A 194 -4.54 -6.60 10.34
C LYS A 194 -4.82 -5.60 11.46
N PRO A 195 -4.14 -4.43 11.55
CA PRO A 195 -4.46 -3.43 12.57
C PRO A 195 -5.85 -2.85 12.35
N LEU A 196 -6.22 -2.56 11.10
CA LEU A 196 -7.52 -2.00 10.73
C LEU A 196 -8.65 -3.00 10.99
N ASP A 197 -8.47 -4.28 10.65
CA ASP A 197 -9.48 -5.33 10.89
C ASP A 197 -9.77 -5.51 12.39
N LYS A 198 -8.74 -5.47 13.23
CA LYS A 198 -8.90 -5.51 14.69
C LYS A 198 -9.64 -4.29 15.22
N VAL A 199 -9.28 -3.11 14.72
CA VAL A 199 -9.97 -1.85 15.07
C VAL A 199 -11.44 -1.92 14.66
N LEU A 200 -11.73 -2.32 13.43
CA LEU A 200 -13.09 -2.49 12.93
C LEU A 200 -13.89 -3.48 13.77
N LEU A 201 -13.33 -4.65 14.08
CA LEU A 201 -13.98 -5.63 14.95
C LEU A 201 -14.33 -5.04 16.31
N SER A 202 -13.39 -4.33 16.94
CA SER A 202 -13.63 -3.66 18.22
C SER A 202 -14.75 -2.62 18.13
N LEU A 203 -14.79 -1.86 17.03
CA LEU A 203 -15.82 -0.84 16.79
C LEU A 203 -17.20 -1.48 16.58
N TYR A 204 -17.29 -2.55 15.78
CA TYR A 204 -18.55 -3.29 15.58
C TYR A 204 -19.07 -3.89 16.89
N ILE A 205 -18.19 -4.47 17.72
CA ILE A 205 -18.55 -5.00 19.04
C ILE A 205 -19.11 -3.89 19.93
N LYS A 206 -18.41 -2.75 20.02
CA LYS A 206 -18.84 -1.62 20.84
C LYS A 206 -20.17 -1.04 20.36
N HIS A 207 -20.34 -0.84 19.06
CA HIS A 207 -21.59 -0.35 18.47
C HIS A 207 -22.76 -1.31 18.75
N GLY A 208 -22.54 -2.63 18.61
CA GLY A 208 -23.53 -3.65 18.95
C GLY A 208 -23.95 -3.58 20.42
N MET A 209 -22.98 -3.47 21.34
CA MET A 209 -23.26 -3.33 22.77
C MET A 209 -24.06 -2.06 23.09
N GLU A 210 -23.72 -0.93 22.48
CA GLU A 210 -24.45 0.34 22.66
C GLU A 210 -25.88 0.25 22.13
N LYS A 211 -26.07 -0.37 20.96
CA LYS A 211 -27.37 -0.62 20.34
C LYS A 211 -28.24 -1.52 21.24
N THR A 212 -27.70 -2.63 21.73
CA THR A 212 -28.37 -3.52 22.70
C THR A 212 -28.78 -2.76 23.96
N LYS A 213 -27.89 -1.92 24.51
CA LYS A 213 -28.18 -1.07 25.66
C LYS A 213 -29.30 -0.05 25.38
N SER A 214 -29.33 0.53 24.18
CA SER A 214 -30.37 1.50 23.78
C SER A 214 -31.77 0.87 23.67
N PHE A 215 -31.85 -0.41 23.31
CA PHE A 215 -33.10 -1.18 23.31
C PHE A 215 -33.53 -1.66 24.72
N GLY A 216 -32.85 -1.20 25.78
CA GLY A 216 -33.18 -1.56 27.16
C GLY A 216 -32.70 -2.93 27.60
N PHE A 217 -31.99 -3.67 26.76
CA PHE A 217 -31.37 -4.94 27.15
C PHE A 217 -30.14 -4.69 28.01
N HIS A 218 -30.02 -5.45 29.10
CA HIS A 218 -28.86 -5.38 29.97
C HIS A 218 -27.63 -6.00 29.31
N VAL A 219 -26.56 -5.22 29.18
CA VAL A 219 -25.26 -5.69 28.69
C VAL A 219 -24.32 -5.91 29.87
N GLY A 220 -23.84 -7.14 30.04
CA GLY A 220 -22.94 -7.53 31.13
C GLY A 220 -23.63 -8.33 32.23
N ARG A 221 -23.08 -8.32 33.45
CA ARG A 221 -23.60 -9.11 34.58
C ARG A 221 -24.96 -8.57 35.05
N PRO A 222 -26.03 -9.38 35.10
CA PRO A 222 -27.37 -8.91 35.46
C PRO A 222 -27.36 -8.08 36.76
N LYS A 223 -28.07 -6.95 36.73
CA LYS A 223 -28.20 -6.03 37.87
C LYS A 223 -29.13 -6.55 38.96
N GLU A 224 -29.97 -7.53 38.64
CA GLU A 224 -30.84 -8.13 39.64
C GLU A 224 -29.98 -8.77 40.74
N THR A 225 -30.09 -8.20 41.94
CA THR A 225 -29.63 -8.83 43.15
C THR A 225 -30.45 -10.10 43.28
N GLU A 226 -29.86 -11.23 42.91
CA GLU A 226 -30.46 -12.53 43.18
C GLU A 226 -30.88 -12.58 44.65
N SER A 227 -32.11 -13.04 44.92
CA SER A 227 -32.61 -13.10 46.30
C SER A 227 -31.65 -13.95 47.14
N HIS A 228 -31.51 -13.60 48.42
CA HIS A 228 -30.64 -14.35 49.33
C HIS A 228 -30.97 -15.84 49.34
N GLU A 229 -32.26 -16.19 49.27
CA GLU A 229 -32.75 -17.56 49.16
C GLU A 229 -32.29 -18.24 47.87
N HIS A 230 -32.47 -17.60 46.72
CA HIS A 230 -32.05 -18.14 45.43
C HIS A 230 -30.52 -18.26 45.32
N PHE A 231 -29.78 -17.31 45.90
CA PHE A 231 -28.33 -17.36 46.00
C PHE A 231 -27.89 -18.57 46.84
N LEU A 232 -28.48 -18.77 48.02
CA LEU A 232 -28.14 -19.88 48.91
C LEU A 232 -28.58 -21.24 48.37
N ALA A 233 -29.64 -21.29 47.54
CA ALA A 233 -30.13 -22.53 46.93
C ALA A 233 -29.16 -23.15 45.90
N LYS A 234 -28.15 -22.40 45.43
CA LYS A 234 -27.16 -22.94 44.49
C LYS A 234 -26.34 -24.07 45.15
N PRO A 235 -26.14 -25.23 44.49
CA PRO A 235 -25.43 -26.37 45.10
C PRO A 235 -24.04 -26.02 45.66
N LYS A 236 -23.30 -25.13 44.97
CA LYS A 236 -22.00 -24.63 45.42
C LYS A 236 -22.10 -23.81 46.71
N ASN A 237 -23.15 -23.02 46.87
CA ASN A 237 -23.35 -22.17 48.05
C ASN A 237 -23.89 -22.97 49.25
N GLN A 238 -24.68 -24.02 49.01
CA GLN A 238 -25.08 -24.98 50.05
C GLN A 238 -23.88 -25.75 50.64
N ALA A 239 -22.94 -26.16 49.78
CA ALA A 239 -21.70 -26.78 50.22
C ALA A 239 -20.87 -25.83 51.11
N ILE A 240 -20.77 -24.56 50.71
CA ILE A 240 -20.11 -23.51 51.51
C ILE A 240 -20.83 -23.33 52.86
N ALA A 241 -22.17 -23.22 52.86
CA ALA A 241 -22.97 -23.07 54.07
C ALA A 241 -22.76 -24.25 55.04
N THR A 242 -22.69 -25.48 54.53
CA THR A 242 -22.47 -26.69 55.33
C THR A 242 -21.09 -26.68 55.99
N VAL A 243 -20.05 -26.27 55.26
CA VAL A 243 -18.68 -26.19 55.81
C VAL A 243 -18.53 -25.04 56.80
N LEU A 244 -19.17 -23.89 56.56
CA LEU A 244 -19.21 -22.77 57.51
C LEU A 244 -19.94 -23.15 58.81
N LYS A 245 -21.08 -23.86 58.73
CA LYS A 245 -21.80 -24.38 59.90
C LYS A 245 -20.98 -25.36 60.75
N LYS A 246 -20.00 -26.04 60.16
CA LYS A 246 -19.03 -26.89 60.88
C LYS A 246 -17.92 -26.10 61.59
N GLY A 247 -17.99 -24.76 61.61
CA GLY A 247 -17.05 -23.88 62.32
C GLY A 247 -15.76 -23.54 61.56
N TYR A 248 -15.70 -23.84 60.25
CA TYR A 248 -14.50 -23.57 59.46
C TYR A 248 -14.36 -22.08 59.13
N SER A 249 -13.13 -21.56 59.19
CA SER A 249 -12.85 -20.17 58.81
C SER A 249 -13.02 -19.94 57.31
N ILE A 250 -13.37 -18.72 56.91
CA ILE A 250 -13.62 -18.33 55.51
C ILE A 250 -12.50 -18.81 54.56
N ARG A 251 -11.23 -18.64 54.98
CA ARG A 251 -10.06 -19.06 54.18
C ARG A 251 -9.94 -20.58 54.08
N ARG A 252 -10.25 -21.31 55.16
CA ARG A 252 -10.21 -22.78 55.17
C ARG A 252 -11.32 -23.36 54.31
N THR A 253 -12.54 -22.79 54.39
CA THR A 253 -13.68 -23.15 53.54
C THR A 253 -13.40 -22.90 52.06
N ALA A 254 -12.82 -21.74 51.71
CA ALA A 254 -12.44 -21.41 50.34
C ALA A 254 -11.41 -22.41 49.77
N LYS A 255 -10.38 -22.75 50.57
CA LYS A 255 -9.36 -23.72 50.19
C LYS A 255 -9.92 -25.14 50.03
N GLN A 256 -10.79 -25.56 50.93
CA GLN A 256 -11.37 -26.91 50.94
C GLN A 256 -12.34 -27.15 49.78
N LEU A 257 -13.10 -26.14 49.37
CA LEU A 257 -14.10 -26.25 48.30
C LEU A 257 -13.62 -25.73 46.95
N GLY A 258 -12.39 -25.20 46.86
CA GLY A 258 -11.84 -24.63 45.62
C GLY A 258 -12.61 -23.41 45.13
N VAL A 259 -13.19 -22.60 46.03
CA VAL A 259 -14.02 -21.44 45.68
C VAL A 259 -13.33 -20.13 46.09
N ALA A 260 -13.55 -19.06 45.32
CA ALA A 260 -13.06 -17.72 45.65
C ALA A 260 -13.52 -17.25 47.05
N ILE A 261 -12.59 -16.66 47.81
CA ILE A 261 -12.83 -16.14 49.16
C ILE A 261 -14.01 -15.15 49.20
N ASN A 262 -14.17 -14.33 48.16
CA ASN A 262 -15.27 -13.36 48.08
C ASN A 262 -16.65 -14.03 47.98
N THR A 263 -16.75 -15.21 47.36
CA THR A 263 -18.00 -15.98 47.32
C THR A 263 -18.33 -16.52 48.71
N VAL A 264 -17.33 -17.05 49.43
CA VAL A 264 -17.52 -17.54 50.81
C VAL A 264 -17.91 -16.40 51.76
N ARG A 265 -17.29 -15.23 51.63
CA ARG A 265 -17.68 -14.02 52.38
C ARG A 265 -19.14 -13.63 52.12
N LYS A 266 -19.58 -13.63 50.87
CA LYS A 266 -20.98 -13.33 50.51
C LYS A 266 -21.95 -14.35 51.10
N VAL A 267 -21.65 -15.65 51.03
CA VAL A 267 -22.48 -16.68 51.65
C VAL A 267 -22.53 -16.51 53.17
N LYS A 268 -21.39 -16.25 53.81
CA LYS A 268 -21.32 -16.03 55.26
C LYS A 268 -22.15 -14.82 55.69
N ALA A 269 -22.00 -13.69 55.01
CA ALA A 269 -22.74 -12.45 55.31
C ALA A 269 -24.27 -12.59 55.13
N ILE A 270 -24.73 -13.56 54.34
CA ILE A 270 -26.16 -13.85 54.18
C ILE A 270 -26.66 -14.82 55.27
N LEU A 271 -25.80 -15.73 55.77
CA LEU A 271 -26.15 -16.70 56.82
C LEU A 271 -26.06 -16.11 58.24
N GLU A 272 -25.19 -15.12 58.43
CA GLU A 272 -24.96 -14.37 59.68
C GLU A 272 -25.12 -12.86 59.37
N PRO A 273 -26.37 -12.35 59.18
CA PRO A 273 -26.59 -10.94 58.88
C PRO A 273 -26.17 -10.00 60.02
#